data_AF-A0A9D2LHM2-F1
#
_entry.id   AF-A0A9D2LHM2-F1
#
_cell.length_a   1.000
_cell.length_b   1.000
_cell.length_c   1.000
_cell.angle_alpha   90.00
_cell.angle_beta   90.00
_cell.angle_gamma   90.00
#
_symmetry.space_group_name_H-M   'P 1'
#
loop_
_entity.id
_entity.type
_entity.pdbx_description
1 polymer ?
#
loop_
_entity_poly.entity_id
_entity_poly.type
_entity_poly.pdbx_seq_one_letter_code
_entity_poly.pdbx_strand_id
1 'polypeptide(L)'
;MIRHKHIDKLCALAMVLALALTGLLFFGEALGLQPASAAPAYASRLFDGSRVHTVDLRVENWARFIADAPEEQYVPCTVVIDGEAFRQVGLRAKGNNSRRLTESYGLARYSLKLEFDHYVDGGSYHGLDKFSLDASFQDNSYLK
;
A
#
# COMPACT_ATOMS: atom_id res chain seq x y z
N MET A 1 52.69 -2.35 -25.79
CA MET A 1 51.88 -2.39 -24.55
C MET A 1 52.07 -1.06 -23.84
N ILE A 2 51.14 -0.12 -24.02
CA ILE A 2 51.31 1.28 -23.56
C ILE A 2 51.06 1.31 -22.05
N ARG A 3 52.14 1.42 -21.27
CA ARG A 3 52.10 1.46 -19.80
C ARG A 3 52.07 2.91 -19.33
N HIS A 4 50.88 3.43 -19.08
CA HIS A 4 50.69 4.80 -18.59
C HIS A 4 50.86 4.82 -17.06
N LYS A 5 51.87 5.55 -16.56
CA LYS A 5 52.32 5.58 -15.15
C LYS A 5 51.25 5.91 -14.10
N HIS A 6 50.10 6.45 -14.52
CA HIS A 6 49.00 6.87 -13.67
C HIS A 6 47.80 5.93 -13.71
N ILE A 7 47.69 5.05 -14.71
CA ILE A 7 46.55 4.13 -14.85
C ILE A 7 46.54 3.14 -13.67
N ASP A 8 47.68 2.57 -13.32
CA ASP A 8 47.78 1.61 -12.21
C ASP A 8 47.33 2.24 -10.87
N LYS A 9 47.66 3.52 -10.64
CA LYS A 9 47.22 4.27 -9.45
C LYS A 9 45.73 4.55 -9.46
N LEU A 10 45.18 4.88 -10.63
CA LEU A 10 43.75 5.14 -10.80
C LEU A 10 42.93 3.85 -10.59
N CYS A 11 43.41 2.72 -11.11
CA CYS A 11 42.84 1.40 -10.87
C CYS A 11 42.90 1.01 -9.38
N ALA A 12 44.04 1.24 -8.71
CA ALA A 12 44.16 0.97 -7.28
C ALA A 12 43.20 1.82 -6.45
N LEU A 13 43.07 3.12 -6.76
CA LEU A 13 42.12 4.01 -6.09
C LEU A 13 40.67 3.55 -6.32
N ALA A 14 40.32 3.20 -7.55
CA ALA A 14 38.99 2.70 -7.88
C ALA A 14 38.65 1.40 -7.12
N MET A 15 39.61 0.47 -6.98
CA MET A 15 39.42 -0.74 -6.18
C MET A 15 39.22 -0.44 -4.69
N VAL A 16 40.00 0.49 -4.12
CA VAL A 16 39.84 0.90 -2.71
C VAL A 16 38.47 1.55 -2.48
N LEU A 17 38.04 2.44 -3.38
CA LEU A 17 36.71 3.05 -3.31
C LEU A 17 35.58 2.03 -3.44
N ALA A 18 35.73 1.06 -4.35
CA ALA A 18 34.76 -0.01 -4.50
C ALA A 18 34.66 -0.88 -3.23
N LEU A 19 35.79 -1.29 -2.65
CA LEU A 19 35.81 -2.07 -1.41
C LEU A 19 35.24 -1.29 -0.22
N ALA A 20 35.54 0.01 -0.12
CA ALA A 20 34.97 0.87 0.90
C ALA A 20 33.45 1.00 0.76
N LEU A 21 32.95 1.19 -0.47
CA LEU A 21 31.52 1.23 -0.76
C LEU A 21 30.84 -0.11 -0.46
N THR A 22 31.45 -1.24 -0.84
CA THR A 22 30.93 -2.57 -0.52
C THR A 22 30.87 -2.80 0.98
N GLY A 23 31.92 -2.41 1.73
CA GLY A 23 31.93 -2.47 3.18
C GLY A 23 30.82 -1.63 3.80
N LEU A 24 30.64 -0.39 3.33
CA LEU A 24 29.56 0.51 3.78
C LEU A 24 28.18 -0.12 3.55
N LEU A 25 27.94 -0.70 2.37
CA LEU A 25 26.68 -1.34 2.02
C LEU A 25 26.44 -2.63 2.82
N PHE A 26 27.49 -3.37 3.18
CA PHE A 26 27.39 -4.55 4.05
C PHE A 26 26.93 -4.19 5.47
N PHE A 27 27.28 -3.00 5.96
CA PHE A 27 26.77 -2.43 7.22
C PHE A 27 25.60 -1.48 6.99
N GLY A 28 24.95 -1.54 5.82
CA GLY A 28 23.88 -0.63 5.43
C GLY A 28 22.69 -0.64 6.38
N GLU A 29 22.32 -1.81 6.93
CA GLU A 29 21.21 -1.91 7.90
C GLU A 29 21.46 -1.09 9.17
N ALA A 30 22.71 -1.05 9.67
CA ALA A 30 23.08 -0.21 10.81
C ALA A 30 23.03 1.30 10.48
N LEU A 31 23.08 1.64 9.20
CA LEU A 31 22.89 3.01 8.68
C LEU A 31 21.42 3.31 8.33
N GLY A 32 20.49 2.38 8.62
CA GLY A 32 19.07 2.52 8.33
C GLY A 32 18.67 2.21 6.89
N LEU A 33 19.56 1.62 6.08
CA LEU A 33 19.22 1.14 4.74
C LEU A 33 18.43 -0.17 4.87
N GLN A 34 17.24 -0.21 4.27
CA GLN A 34 16.47 -1.44 4.19
C GLN A 34 16.95 -2.32 3.02
N PRO A 35 17.07 -3.64 3.20
CA PRO A 35 17.38 -4.55 2.10
C PRO A 35 16.34 -4.42 0.99
N ALA A 36 16.79 -4.34 -0.26
CA ALA A 36 15.88 -4.32 -1.41
C ALA A 36 15.04 -5.61 -1.52
N SER A 37 15.46 -6.71 -0.88
CA SER A 37 14.73 -7.98 -0.82
C SER A 37 13.75 -8.08 0.37
N ALA A 38 13.71 -7.09 1.26
CA ALA A 38 12.77 -7.12 2.38
C ALA A 38 11.33 -7.08 1.86
N ALA A 39 10.47 -7.93 2.41
CA ALA A 39 9.04 -7.87 2.09
C ALA A 39 8.50 -6.48 2.47
N PRO A 40 7.60 -5.88 1.66
CA PRO A 40 7.02 -4.58 1.98
C PRO A 40 6.40 -4.58 3.38
N ALA A 41 6.59 -3.49 4.12
CA ALA A 41 6.16 -3.41 5.52
C ALA A 41 4.65 -3.62 5.70
N TYR A 42 3.82 -3.29 4.70
CA TYR A 42 2.39 -3.57 4.72
C TYR A 42 2.05 -5.07 4.77
N ALA A 43 2.91 -5.96 4.27
CA ALA A 43 2.63 -7.39 4.11
C ALA A 43 2.48 -8.11 5.45
N SER A 44 3.39 -7.85 6.40
CA SER A 44 3.29 -8.37 7.77
C SER A 44 2.33 -7.59 8.67
N ARG A 45 1.75 -6.50 8.15
CA ARG A 45 0.78 -5.66 8.86
C ARG A 45 -0.63 -6.02 8.41
N LEU A 46 -1.09 -5.46 7.29
CA LEU A 46 -2.48 -5.58 6.82
C LEU A 46 -2.83 -6.99 6.32
N PHE A 47 -1.83 -7.75 5.86
CA PHE A 47 -2.01 -9.10 5.34
C PHE A 47 -1.52 -10.17 6.31
N ASP A 48 -1.45 -9.86 7.61
CA ASP A 48 -1.17 -10.84 8.64
C ASP A 48 -2.38 -11.77 8.86
N GLY A 49 -2.35 -12.92 8.19
CA GLY A 49 -3.41 -13.93 8.26
C GLY A 49 -3.60 -14.61 9.62
N SER A 50 -2.79 -14.28 10.65
CA SER A 50 -2.94 -14.85 12.00
C SER A 50 -4.05 -14.21 12.82
N ARG A 51 -4.59 -13.06 12.40
CA ARG A 51 -5.64 -12.32 13.11
C ARG A 51 -6.63 -11.67 12.16
N VAL A 52 -7.76 -11.21 12.71
CA VAL A 52 -8.72 -10.37 12.00
C VAL A 52 -8.39 -8.91 12.28
N HIS A 53 -8.20 -8.13 11.22
CA HIS A 53 -7.89 -6.69 11.31
C HIS A 53 -9.16 -5.86 11.50
N THR A 54 -9.02 -4.74 12.20
CA THR A 54 -10.08 -3.72 12.29
C THR A 54 -9.78 -2.59 11.32
N VAL A 55 -10.71 -2.33 10.39
CA VAL A 55 -10.63 -1.21 9.45
C VAL A 55 -11.86 -0.31 9.66
N ASP A 56 -11.65 0.81 10.32
CA ASP A 56 -12.68 1.82 10.60
C ASP A 56 -12.61 2.92 9.53
N LEU A 57 -13.71 3.09 8.78
CA LEU A 57 -13.85 4.06 7.69
C LEU A 57 -14.69 5.24 8.15
N ARG A 58 -14.09 6.42 8.20
CA ARG A 58 -14.73 7.65 8.65
C ARG A 58 -14.89 8.61 7.49
N VAL A 59 -16.14 8.76 7.05
CA VAL A 59 -16.57 9.68 6.00
C VAL A 59 -17.56 10.67 6.61
N GLU A 60 -17.52 11.93 6.19
CA GLU A 60 -18.37 12.99 6.73
C GLU A 60 -19.87 12.67 6.62
N ASN A 61 -20.30 12.12 5.48
CA ASN A 61 -21.67 11.70 5.26
C ASN A 61 -21.72 10.31 4.61
N TRP A 62 -21.76 9.28 5.46
CA TRP A 62 -21.82 7.89 5.01
C TRP A 62 -23.08 7.58 4.17
N ALA A 63 -24.23 8.12 4.57
CA ALA A 63 -25.49 7.88 3.84
C ALA A 63 -25.42 8.42 2.41
N ARG A 64 -24.82 9.60 2.23
CA ARG A 64 -24.57 10.18 0.91
C ARG A 64 -23.58 9.35 0.10
N PHE A 65 -22.48 8.91 0.71
CA PHE A 65 -21.53 8.01 0.05
C PHE A 65 -22.20 6.73 -0.48
N ILE A 66 -23.12 6.14 0.29
CA ILE A 66 -23.88 4.97 -0.13
C ILE A 66 -24.85 5.30 -1.28
N ALA A 67 -25.52 6.45 -1.24
CA ALA A 67 -26.40 6.89 -2.32
C ALA A 67 -25.64 7.15 -3.64
N ASP A 68 -24.42 7.68 -3.52
CA ASP A 68 -23.54 8.01 -4.66
C ASP A 68 -22.63 6.82 -5.06
N ALA A 69 -22.74 5.67 -4.39
CA ALA A 69 -21.97 4.45 -4.69
C ALA A 69 -22.05 3.99 -6.17
N PRO A 70 -23.18 4.13 -6.90
CA PRO A 70 -23.28 3.78 -8.32
C PRO A 70 -22.29 4.52 -9.22
N GLU A 71 -21.93 5.75 -8.86
CA GLU A 71 -21.07 6.64 -9.64
C GLU A 71 -19.59 6.24 -9.58
N GLU A 72 -19.23 5.36 -8.64
CA GLU A 72 -17.85 4.92 -8.36
C GLU A 72 -16.84 6.07 -8.16
N GLN A 73 -17.31 7.23 -7.70
CA GLN A 73 -16.47 8.39 -7.44
C GLN A 73 -15.73 8.23 -6.12
N TYR A 74 -14.50 8.73 -6.09
CA TYR A 74 -13.74 8.80 -4.85
C TYR A 74 -14.26 9.91 -3.96
N VAL A 75 -14.38 9.62 -2.67
CA VAL A 75 -14.62 10.59 -1.61
C VAL A 75 -13.46 10.55 -0.60
N PRO A 76 -13.13 11.69 0.03
CA PRO A 76 -12.13 11.71 1.10
C PRO A 76 -12.63 10.93 2.32
N CYS A 77 -11.76 10.09 2.84
CA CYS A 77 -12.01 9.24 4.00
C CYS A 77 -10.82 9.31 4.97
N THR A 78 -11.12 9.26 6.27
CA THR A 78 -10.12 8.89 7.28
C THR A 78 -10.26 7.40 7.57
N VAL A 79 -9.19 6.66 7.36
CA VAL A 79 -9.14 5.20 7.54
C VAL A 79 -8.31 4.91 8.78
N VAL A 80 -8.85 4.15 9.73
CA VAL A 80 -8.12 3.70 10.92
C VAL A 80 -7.95 2.19 10.83
N ILE A 81 -6.71 1.71 10.65
CA ILE A 81 -6.36 0.30 10.53
C ILE A 81 -5.64 -0.11 11.81
N ASP A 82 -6.23 -1.02 12.59
CA ASP A 82 -5.69 -1.50 13.87
C ASP A 82 -5.26 -0.36 14.83
N GLY A 83 -5.99 0.77 14.80
CA GLY A 83 -5.72 1.95 15.63
C GLY A 83 -4.79 3.00 15.00
N GLU A 84 -4.17 2.72 13.85
CA GLU A 84 -3.35 3.67 13.10
C GLU A 84 -4.21 4.45 12.09
N ALA A 85 -4.19 5.78 12.16
CA ALA A 85 -5.06 6.65 11.37
C ALA A 85 -4.36 7.23 10.14
N PHE A 86 -5.02 7.12 8.99
CA PHE A 86 -4.62 7.67 7.69
C PHE A 86 -5.71 8.61 7.20
N ARG A 87 -5.36 9.85 6.89
CA ARG A 87 -6.30 10.90 6.46
C ARG A 87 -6.20 11.12 4.95
N GLN A 88 -7.24 11.69 4.36
CA GLN A 88 -7.29 11.99 2.92
C GLN A 88 -7.09 10.76 2.03
N VAL A 89 -7.54 9.59 2.50
CA VAL A 89 -7.55 8.36 1.69
C VAL A 89 -8.75 8.42 0.77
N GLY A 90 -8.56 8.14 -0.52
CA GLY A 90 -9.63 7.97 -1.48
C GLY A 90 -10.43 6.71 -1.17
N LEU A 91 -11.73 6.87 -0.90
CA LEU A 91 -12.68 5.76 -0.76
C LEU A 91 -13.68 5.78 -1.91
N ARG A 92 -13.90 4.64 -2.57
CA ARG A 92 -14.98 4.46 -3.54
C ARG A 92 -15.65 3.11 -3.41
N ALA A 93 -16.91 3.01 -3.84
CA ALA A 93 -17.54 1.72 -4.08
C ALA A 93 -16.92 1.01 -5.30
N LYS A 94 -16.96 -0.32 -5.30
CA LYS A 94 -16.41 -1.18 -6.35
C LYS A 94 -17.44 -2.25 -6.74
N GLY A 95 -17.45 -2.57 -8.03
CA GLY A 95 -18.02 -3.81 -8.58
C GLY A 95 -19.16 -3.56 -9.54
N ASN A 96 -19.23 -4.34 -10.62
CA ASN A 96 -20.24 -4.16 -11.67
C ASN A 96 -21.54 -4.91 -11.33
N ASN A 97 -21.47 -6.24 -11.25
CA ASN A 97 -22.64 -7.07 -10.91
C ASN A 97 -22.96 -7.05 -9.41
N SER A 98 -21.93 -7.06 -8.55
CA SER A 98 -22.11 -7.05 -7.10
C SER A 98 -22.83 -5.80 -6.62
N ARG A 99 -22.45 -4.62 -7.13
CA ARG A 99 -23.07 -3.34 -6.79
C ARG A 99 -24.54 -3.28 -7.19
N ARG A 100 -24.84 -3.61 -8.45
CA ARG A 100 -26.21 -3.62 -8.97
C ARG A 100 -27.10 -4.61 -8.22
N LEU A 101 -26.55 -5.75 -7.82
CA LEU A 101 -27.28 -6.75 -7.03
C LEU A 101 -27.49 -6.28 -5.59
N THR A 102 -26.47 -5.70 -4.95
CA THR A 102 -26.56 -5.07 -3.63
C THR A 102 -27.69 -4.03 -3.59
N GLU A 103 -27.77 -3.14 -4.59
CA GLU A 103 -28.88 -2.20 -4.75
C GLU A 103 -30.23 -2.91 -4.93
N SER A 104 -30.31 -3.90 -5.83
CA SER A 104 -31.56 -4.63 -6.12
C SER A 104 -32.11 -5.41 -4.92
N TYR A 105 -31.24 -5.84 -4.01
CA TYR A 105 -31.60 -6.55 -2.78
C TYR A 105 -31.79 -5.61 -1.58
N GLY A 106 -31.66 -4.28 -1.76
CA GLY A 106 -31.76 -3.30 -0.68
C GLY A 106 -30.65 -3.44 0.37
N LEU A 107 -29.53 -4.05 0.01
CA LEU A 107 -28.37 -4.22 0.89
C LEU A 107 -27.49 -2.97 0.80
N ALA A 108 -26.81 -2.63 1.91
CA ALA A 108 -25.87 -1.50 1.96
C ALA A 108 -24.40 -1.94 1.98
N ARG A 109 -24.13 -3.24 1.74
CA ARG A 109 -22.79 -3.82 1.83
C ARG A 109 -22.13 -3.87 0.45
N TYR A 110 -21.41 -2.82 0.11
CA TYR A 110 -20.62 -2.73 -1.11
C TYR A 110 -19.20 -3.22 -0.88
N SER A 111 -18.59 -3.81 -1.91
CA SER A 111 -17.13 -3.93 -1.96
C SER A 111 -16.55 -2.53 -2.15
N LEU A 112 -15.46 -2.22 -1.47
CA LEU A 112 -14.87 -0.89 -1.42
C LEU A 112 -13.44 -0.92 -1.94
N LYS A 113 -12.95 0.22 -2.43
CA LYS A 113 -11.55 0.43 -2.80
C LYS A 113 -11.01 1.64 -2.04
N LEU A 114 -9.83 1.46 -1.46
CA LEU A 114 -9.08 2.48 -0.75
C LEU A 114 -7.81 2.82 -1.54
N GLU A 115 -7.48 4.10 -1.66
CA GLU A 115 -6.32 4.62 -2.40
C GLU A 115 -5.67 5.76 -1.61
N PHE A 116 -4.46 5.52 -1.10
CA PHE A 116 -3.80 6.38 -0.11
C PHE A 116 -3.14 7.61 -0.74
N ASP A 117 -2.77 7.52 -2.02
CA ASP A 117 -2.17 8.59 -2.80
C ASP A 117 -3.19 9.40 -3.61
N HIS A 118 -4.49 9.13 -3.45
CA HIS A 118 -5.52 9.73 -4.32
C HIS A 118 -5.64 11.25 -4.21
N TYR A 119 -5.55 11.79 -2.98
CA TYR A 119 -5.69 13.22 -2.70
C TYR A 119 -4.40 13.87 -2.20
N VAL A 120 -3.40 13.06 -1.82
CA VAL A 120 -2.12 13.53 -1.27
C VAL A 120 -1.01 12.71 -1.93
N ASP A 121 -0.20 13.39 -2.74
CA ASP A 121 0.94 12.75 -3.41
C ASP A 121 1.88 12.09 -2.40
N GLY A 122 2.30 10.85 -2.70
CA GLY A 122 3.19 10.07 -1.84
C GLY A 122 2.51 9.44 -0.61
N GLY A 123 1.18 9.55 -0.48
CA GLY A 123 0.43 8.83 0.55
C GLY A 123 0.50 7.32 0.36
N SER A 124 0.78 6.57 1.43
CA SER A 124 0.77 5.09 1.39
C SER A 124 0.44 4.50 2.75
N TYR A 125 -0.07 3.27 2.75
CA TYR A 125 -0.10 2.42 3.94
C TYR A 125 1.18 1.59 3.99
N HIS A 126 2.23 2.09 4.64
CA HIS A 126 3.52 1.37 4.80
C HIS A 126 4.06 0.80 3.48
N GLY A 127 3.99 1.59 2.39
CA GLY A 127 4.40 1.19 1.04
C GLY A 127 3.32 0.53 0.18
N LEU A 128 2.06 0.49 0.64
CA LEU A 128 0.90 0.06 -0.14
C LEU A 128 0.09 1.26 -0.60
N ASP A 129 -0.07 1.42 -1.92
CA ASP A 129 -0.79 2.55 -2.50
C ASP A 129 -2.31 2.37 -2.39
N LYS A 130 -2.80 1.13 -2.55
CA LYS A 130 -4.23 0.83 -2.59
C LYS A 130 -4.55 -0.61 -2.23
N PHE A 131 -5.75 -0.83 -1.68
CA PHE A 131 -6.32 -2.16 -1.51
C PHE A 131 -7.85 -2.15 -1.65
N SER A 132 -8.45 -3.34 -1.70
CA SER A 132 -9.91 -3.50 -1.76
C SER A 132 -10.43 -4.24 -0.53
N LEU A 133 -11.61 -3.85 -0.08
CA LEU A 133 -12.42 -4.59 0.89
C LEU A 133 -13.53 -5.28 0.12
N ASP A 134 -13.55 -6.62 0.11
CA ASP A 134 -14.60 -7.36 -0.58
C ASP A 134 -15.78 -7.63 0.36
N ALA A 135 -17.00 -7.41 -0.14
CA ALA A 135 -18.23 -7.76 0.58
C ALA A 135 -18.57 -9.26 0.50
N SER A 136 -17.83 -10.05 -0.31
CA SER A 136 -18.04 -11.49 -0.53
C SER A 136 -19.52 -11.85 -0.77
N PHE A 137 -20.22 -11.02 -1.55
CA PHE A 137 -21.69 -11.07 -1.66
C PHE A 137 -22.25 -12.38 -2.22
N GLN A 138 -21.43 -13.17 -2.93
CA GLN A 138 -21.80 -14.50 -3.47
C GLN A 138 -21.23 -15.66 -2.66
N ASP A 139 -20.34 -15.40 -1.71
CA ASP A 139 -19.69 -16.43 -0.92
C ASP A 139 -20.01 -16.27 0.56
N ASN A 140 -20.96 -17.09 1.01
CA ASN A 140 -21.35 -17.15 2.42
C ASN A 140 -20.25 -17.72 3.33
N SER A 141 -19.22 -18.36 2.77
CA SER A 141 -18.10 -18.89 3.55
C SER A 141 -17.00 -17.86 3.82
N TYR A 142 -16.92 -16.80 3.01
CA TYR A 142 -15.85 -15.78 3.06
C TYR A 142 -14.43 -16.36 2.89
N LEU A 143 -14.29 -17.52 2.25
CA LEU A 143 -13.02 -18.24 2.13
C LEU A 143 -12.64 -18.58 0.68
N LYS A 144 -13.49 -18.28 -0.30
CA LYS A 144 -13.28 -18.62 -1.72
C LYS A 144 -12.67 -17.50 -2.54
#